data_AF-A0A3P7J8M7-F1
#
_entry.id   AF-A0A3P7J8M7-F1
#
_cell.length_a   1.000
_cell.length_b   1.000
_cell.length_c   1.000
_cell.angle_alpha   90.00
_cell.angle_beta   90.00
_cell.angle_gamma   90.00
#
_symmetry.space_group_name_H-M   'P 1'
#
loop_
_entity.id
_entity.type
_entity.pdbx_description
1 polymer ?
#
loop_
_entity_poly.entity_id
_entity_poly.type
_entity_poly.pdbx_seq_one_letter_code
_entity_poly.pdbx_strand_id
1 'polypeptide(L)'
;MKILDGLKYFDDSFPRFPGKIRRKYGNLSGTLLLVSCERVPEAGLGISLAGNRDREKNSTFVLGVKVQCPLTVRAGDELLEVGIF
;
A
#
# COMPACT_ATOMS: atom_id res chain seq x y z
N MET A 1 3.27 -17.09 -0.33
CA MET A 1 4.11 -15.91 -0.67
C MET A 1 4.87 -16.20 -1.96
N LYS A 2 4.45 -15.61 -3.09
CA LYS A 2 5.20 -15.65 -4.34
C LYS A 2 5.95 -14.32 -4.48
N ILE A 3 7.27 -14.39 -4.51
CA ILE A 3 8.14 -13.22 -4.69
C ILE A 3 8.33 -13.07 -6.19
N LEU A 4 7.81 -12.00 -6.77
CA LEU A 4 8.15 -11.58 -8.13
C LEU A 4 9.05 -10.35 -8.00
N ASP A 5 10.37 -10.59 -7.96
CA ASP A 5 11.45 -9.60 -8.09
C ASP A 5 11.25 -8.22 -7.42
N GLY A 6 10.80 -8.19 -6.16
CA GLY A 6 10.69 -6.96 -5.35
C GLY A 6 9.27 -6.52 -4.98
N LEU A 7 8.25 -7.27 -5.41
CA LEU A 7 6.85 -7.00 -5.10
C LEU A 7 6.29 -8.15 -4.26
N LYS A 8 5.92 -7.87 -3.01
CA LYS A 8 5.32 -8.86 -2.11
C LYS A 8 3.80 -8.75 -2.19
N TYR A 9 3.18 -9.81 -2.68
CA TYR A 9 1.73 -9.99 -2.68
C TYR A 9 1.31 -10.78 -1.46
N PHE A 10 0.37 -10.22 -0.71
CA PHE A 10 -0.29 -10.93 0.39
C PHE A 10 -1.63 -11.53 -0.02
N ASP A 11 -2.14 -11.21 -1.21
CA ASP A 11 -3.40 -11.71 -1.73
C ASP A 11 -3.25 -12.15 -3.19
N ASP A 12 -3.45 -13.46 -3.44
CA ASP A 12 -3.38 -14.09 -4.75
C ASP A 12 -4.64 -13.81 -5.61
N SER A 13 -5.63 -13.09 -5.07
CA SER A 13 -6.93 -12.80 -5.71
C SER A 13 -6.90 -11.66 -6.72
N PHE A 14 -5.74 -11.05 -7.01
CA PHE A 14 -5.60 -9.91 -7.92
C PHE A 14 -4.99 -10.30 -9.28
N PRO A 15 -5.75 -10.91 -10.21
CA PRO A 15 -5.22 -11.46 -11.46
C PRO A 15 -4.74 -10.41 -12.48
N ARG A 16 -4.98 -9.10 -12.28
CA ARG A 16 -4.70 -8.05 -13.29
C ARG A 16 -3.80 -6.90 -12.85
N PHE A 17 -3.46 -6.78 -11.57
CA PHE A 17 -2.69 -5.66 -11.04
C PHE A 17 -1.16 -5.77 -11.11
N PRO A 18 -0.53 -6.96 -11.15
CA PRO A 18 0.93 -7.03 -11.04
C PRO A 18 1.75 -6.34 -12.12
N GLY A 19 1.41 -6.55 -13.38
CA GLY A 19 2.20 -6.03 -14.50
C GLY A 19 2.16 -4.50 -14.60
N LYS A 20 0.98 -3.89 -14.36
CA LYS A 20 0.81 -2.43 -14.45
C LYS A 20 1.50 -1.71 -13.28
N ILE A 21 1.32 -2.22 -12.06
CA ILE A 21 1.93 -1.63 -10.85
C ILE A 21 3.45 -1.72 -10.93
N ARG A 22 4.02 -2.86 -11.31
CA ARG A 22 5.47 -3.02 -11.46
C ARG A 22 6.04 -2.14 -12.57
N ARG A 23 5.33 -1.95 -13.69
CA ARG A 23 5.77 -1.02 -14.75
C ARG A 23 5.77 0.44 -14.30
N LYS A 24 4.80 0.84 -13.47
CA LYS A 24 4.66 2.22 -12.99
C LYS A 24 5.60 2.57 -11.85
N TYR A 25 5.78 1.64 -10.91
CA TYR A 25 6.48 1.90 -9.64
C TYR A 25 7.75 1.06 -9.44
N GLY A 26 8.10 0.18 -10.37
CA GLY A 26 9.24 -0.74 -10.21
C GLY A 26 10.62 -0.06 -10.17
N ASN A 27 10.69 1.22 -10.53
CA ASN A 27 11.93 2.01 -10.43
C ASN A 27 12.08 2.71 -9.08
N LEU A 28 11.06 2.66 -8.20
CA LEU A 28 11.16 3.22 -6.86
C LEU A 28 12.07 2.35 -5.99
N SER A 29 12.82 3.00 -5.12
CA SER A 29 13.57 2.29 -4.08
C SER A 29 12.62 1.70 -3.04
N GLY A 30 12.95 0.53 -2.52
CA GLY A 30 12.17 -0.16 -1.49
C GLY A 30 11.47 -1.42 -2.00
N THR A 31 10.53 -1.93 -1.21
CA THR A 31 9.71 -3.09 -1.55
C THR A 31 8.31 -2.61 -1.86
N LEU A 32 7.82 -2.94 -3.05
CA LEU A 32 6.43 -2.66 -3.38
C LEU A 32 5.53 -3.68 -2.66
N LEU A 33 4.42 -3.19 -2.12
CA LEU A 33 3.44 -3.97 -1.37
C LEU A 33 2.06 -3.74 -1.98
N LEU A 34 1.35 -4.84 -2.28
CA LEU A 34 -0.07 -4.80 -2.56
C LEU A 34 -0.80 -5.47 -1.40
N VAL A 35 -1.62 -4.69 -0.70
CA VAL A 35 -2.43 -5.13 0.42
C VAL A 35 -3.90 -4.91 0.11
N SER A 36 -4.75 -5.79 0.63
CA SER A 36 -6.19 -5.76 0.43
C SER A 36 -6.90 -6.11 1.73
N CYS A 37 -8.15 -5.71 1.81
CA CYS A 37 -9.11 -6.26 2.77
C CYS A 37 -10.42 -6.48 2.04
N GLU A 38 -11.08 -7.61 2.27
CA GLU A 38 -12.36 -7.93 1.62
C GLU A 38 -13.45 -6.90 1.95
N ARG A 39 -13.41 -6.35 3.17
CA ARG A 39 -14.35 -5.33 3.65
C ARG A 39 -13.62 -4.30 4.50
N VAL A 40 -13.94 -3.02 4.25
CA VAL A 40 -13.50 -1.93 5.11
C VAL A 40 -14.34 -1.96 6.40
N PRO A 41 -13.72 -2.00 7.59
CA PRO A 41 -14.47 -1.92 8.85
C PRO A 41 -15.30 -0.64 8.92
N GLU A 42 -16.45 -0.68 9.62
CA GLU A 42 -17.33 0.49 9.77
C GLU A 42 -16.62 1.70 10.40
N ALA A 43 -15.70 1.45 11.33
CA ALA A 43 -14.85 2.48 11.94
C ALA A 43 -13.70 2.99 11.03
N GLY A 44 -13.63 2.50 9.79
CA GLY A 44 -12.54 2.74 8.85
C GLY A 44 -11.31 1.88 9.11
N LEU A 45 -10.27 2.08 8.29
CA LEU A 45 -9.04 1.28 8.34
C LEU A 45 -8.14 1.57 9.56
N GLY A 46 -8.34 2.70 10.25
CA GLY A 46 -7.53 3.06 11.42
C GLY A 46 -6.07 3.43 11.08
N ILE A 47 -5.84 4.08 9.94
CA ILE A 47 -4.52 4.53 9.48
C ILE A 47 -4.44 6.04 9.59
N SER A 48 -3.36 6.56 10.17
CA SER A 48 -3.02 7.98 10.19
C SER A 48 -1.99 8.28 9.10
N LEU A 49 -2.22 9.35 8.34
CA LEU A 49 -1.41 9.72 7.20
C LEU A 49 -0.70 11.06 7.43
N ALA A 50 0.48 11.20 6.85
CA ALA A 50 1.24 12.44 6.78
C ALA A 50 1.60 12.75 5.32
N GLY A 51 1.38 14.00 4.91
CA GLY A 51 1.90 14.50 3.63
C GLY A 51 3.38 14.85 3.74
N ASN A 52 4.04 14.94 2.59
CA ASN A 52 5.41 15.43 2.54
C ASN A 52 5.49 16.90 2.99
N ARG A 53 6.60 17.26 3.66
CA ARG A 53 6.91 18.66 3.97
C ARG A 53 7.12 19.48 2.69
N ASP A 54 7.74 18.86 1.69
CA ASP A 54 7.89 19.42 0.36
C ASP A 54 6.59 19.22 -0.42
N ARG A 55 5.81 20.30 -0.59
CA ARG A 55 4.47 20.23 -1.19
C ARG A 55 4.47 19.96 -2.70
N GLU A 56 5.61 20.11 -3.36
CA GLU A 56 5.78 19.71 -4.76
C GLU A 56 5.84 18.18 -4.88
N LYS A 57 6.21 17.49 -3.80
CA LYS A 57 6.20 16.03 -3.72
C LYS A 57 4.84 15.56 -3.20
N ASN A 58 4.03 15.06 -4.12
CA ASN A 58 2.73 14.46 -3.81
C ASN A 58 2.87 13.03 -3.24
N SER A 59 3.66 12.88 -2.18
CA SER A 59 3.86 11.62 -1.46
C SER A 59 3.14 11.64 -0.12
N THR A 60 2.46 10.55 0.20
CA THR A 60 1.71 10.38 1.45
C THR A 60 2.23 9.15 2.18
N PHE A 61 2.55 9.30 3.46
CA PHE A 61 3.15 8.26 4.28
C PHE A 61 2.24 7.85 5.43
N VAL A 62 2.33 6.59 5.84
CA VAL A 62 1.72 6.10 7.07
C VAL A 62 2.49 6.67 8.26
N LEU A 63 1.81 7.42 9.11
CA LEU A 63 2.35 7.93 10.36
C LEU A 63 2.10 6.95 11.52
N GLY A 64 0.94 6.30 11.53
CA GLY A 64 0.53 5.39 12.60
C GLY A 64 -0.61 4.48 12.17
N VAL A 65 -0.71 3.32 12.82
CA VAL A 65 -1.66 2.26 12.48
C VAL A 65 -2.29 1.76 13.78
N LYS A 66 -3.62 1.74 13.86
CA LYS A 66 -4.33 1.13 14.98
C LYS A 66 -4.19 -0.39 14.92
N VAL A 67 -4.18 -1.04 16.08
CA VAL A 67 -4.08 -2.52 16.20
C VAL A 67 -5.22 -3.23 15.44
N GLN A 68 -6.37 -2.59 15.30
CA GLN A 68 -7.54 -3.11 14.59
C GLN A 68 -7.48 -2.94 13.06
N CYS A 69 -6.42 -2.33 12.51
CA CYS A 69 -6.27 -2.17 11.07
C CYS A 69 -6.18 -3.56 10.39
N PRO A 70 -7.01 -3.84 9.37
CA PRO A 70 -6.98 -5.14 8.70
C PRO A 70 -5.83 -5.30 7.71
N LEU A 71 -5.08 -4.21 7.43
CA LEU A 71 -4.02 -4.20 6.44
C LEU A 71 -2.65 -4.36 7.13
N THR A 72 -1.73 -5.05 6.46
CA THR A 72 -0.35 -5.25 6.93
C THR A 72 0.55 -4.05 6.61
N VAL A 73 0.06 -2.83 6.83
CA VAL A 73 0.80 -1.57 6.64
C VAL A 73 1.50 -1.14 7.94
N ARG A 74 2.58 -0.37 7.81
CA ARG A 74 3.42 0.06 8.94
C ARG A 74 3.76 1.54 8.82
N ALA A 75 4.07 2.17 9.96
CA ALA A 75 4.60 3.53 9.95
C ALA A 75 5.86 3.63 9.09
N GLY A 76 5.91 4.64 8.22
CA GLY A 76 6.96 4.84 7.22
C GLY A 76 6.62 4.30 5.83
N ASP A 77 5.60 3.45 5.68
CA ASP A 77 5.16 2.98 4.36
C ASP A 77 4.59 4.15 3.53
N GLU A 78 4.91 4.19 2.24
CA GLU A 78 4.37 5.17 1.29
C GLU A 78 3.12 4.63 0.58
N LEU A 79 2.06 5.44 0.56
CA LEU A 79 0.84 5.12 -0.19
C LEU A 79 0.99 5.58 -1.63
N LEU A 80 0.90 4.64 -2.57
CA LEU A 80 1.04 4.91 -4.00
C LEU A 80 -0.33 5.01 -4.71
N GLU A 81 -1.24 4.09 -4.42
CA GLU A 81 -2.59 4.05 -5.00
C GLU A 81 -3.58 3.43 -4.00
N VAL A 82 -4.86 3.85 -4.09
CA VAL A 82 -5.98 3.23 -3.37
C VAL A 82 -7.07 2.95 -4.40
N GLY A 83 -7.63 1.74 -4.37
CA GLY A 83 -8.66 1.31 -5.31
C GLY A 83 -9.66 0.37 -4.65
N ILE A 84 -10.83 0.27 -5.26
CA ILE A 84 -11.83 -0.76 -4.99
C ILE A 84 -11.72 -1.76 -6.14
N PHE A 85 -11.62 -3.05 -5.81
CA PHE A 85 -11.35 -4.12 -6.77
C PHE A 85 -12.37 -5.24 -6.62
#